data_AF-A0A379SYV3-F1
#
_entry.id   AF-A0A379SYV3-F1
#
_cell.length_a   1.000
_cell.length_b   1.000
_cell.length_c   1.000
_cell.angle_alpha   90.00
_cell.angle_beta   90.00
_cell.angle_gamma   90.00
#
_symmetry.space_group_name_H-M   'P 1'
#
loop_
_entity.id
_entity.type
_entity.pdbx_description
1 polymer ?
#
loop_
_entity_poly.entity_id
_entity_poly.type
_entity_poly.pdbx_seq_one_letter_code
_entity_poly.pdbx_strand_id
1 'polypeptide(L)'
;MLGITIFSNTKLEDLLPAEWWVVNVQDKKEQISKDKKSNRIIFLAGSNGLFGLNSNIISNITEKNAINLAMHASLDISYYRMLLEKNITDGDIVILLWNMNIISEKMPIQSGLLIICLHGVVSTYHGYL
;
A
#
# COMPACT_ATOMS: atom_id res chain seq x y z
N MET A 1 -18.11 18.27 38.97
CA MET A 1 -18.17 18.43 37.50
C MET A 1 -17.74 19.85 37.18
N LEU A 2 -16.47 20.04 36.82
CA LEU A 2 -15.93 21.32 36.34
C LEU A 2 -15.26 21.01 35.00
N GLY A 3 -15.93 21.40 33.92
CA GLY A 3 -15.44 21.22 32.56
C GLY A 3 -14.39 22.28 32.25
N ILE A 4 -13.17 21.83 31.97
CA ILE A 4 -12.16 22.67 31.35
C ILE A 4 -12.45 22.63 29.84
N THR A 5 -13.06 23.70 29.33
CA THR A 5 -13.21 23.91 27.89
C THR A 5 -11.92 24.55 27.39
N ILE A 6 -11.06 23.77 26.72
CA ILE A 6 -9.90 24.31 26.00
C ILE A 6 -10.37 24.65 24.59
N PHE A 7 -10.57 25.94 24.32
CA PHE A 7 -10.63 26.44 22.95
C PHE A 7 -9.21 26.54 22.41
N SER A 8 -8.66 25.45 21.88
CA SER A 8 -7.43 25.51 21.11
C SER A 8 -7.79 25.82 19.65
N ASN A 9 -7.65 27.07 19.26
CA ASN A 9 -7.72 27.53 17.86
C ASN A 9 -6.43 27.14 17.09
N THR A 10 -5.95 25.92 17.33
CA THR A 10 -4.73 25.38 16.74
C THR A 10 -5.15 24.64 15.49
N LYS A 11 -4.67 25.08 14.32
CA LYS A 11 -4.80 24.26 13.12
C LYS A 11 -4.12 22.93 13.42
N LEU A 12 -4.79 21.82 13.10
CA LEU A 12 -4.27 20.47 13.28
C LEU A 12 -2.86 20.30 12.66
N GLU A 13 -2.57 21.13 11.65
CA GLU A 13 -1.29 21.29 10.95
C GLU A 13 -0.10 21.68 11.86
N ASP A 14 -0.33 22.43 12.94
CA ASP A 14 0.73 22.98 13.80
C ASP A 14 1.20 22.02 14.91
N LEU A 15 0.49 20.89 15.13
CA LEU A 15 0.73 20.02 16.29
C LEU A 15 1.58 18.77 16.00
N LEU A 16 1.82 18.39 14.74
CA LEU A 16 2.63 17.20 14.41
C LEU A 16 3.47 17.38 13.12
N PRO A 17 4.63 18.05 13.18
CA PRO A 17 5.55 18.18 12.04
C PRO A 17 6.15 16.86 11.53
N ALA A 18 6.08 15.77 12.29
CA ALA A 18 6.97 14.63 12.12
C ALA A 18 6.65 13.70 10.93
N GLU A 19 5.43 13.72 10.36
CA GLU A 19 5.02 12.68 9.40
C GLU A 19 4.34 13.18 8.11
N TRP A 20 4.36 14.49 7.83
CA TRP A 20 3.82 15.04 6.56
C TRP A 20 4.44 14.42 5.31
N TRP A 21 5.68 13.96 5.40
CA TRP A 21 6.36 13.27 4.31
C TRP A 21 5.62 11.98 3.89
N VAL A 22 4.88 11.33 4.80
CA VAL A 22 4.11 10.11 4.50
C VAL A 22 3.01 10.42 3.49
N VAL A 23 2.30 11.53 3.68
CA VAL A 23 1.24 12.00 2.77
C VAL A 23 1.83 12.32 1.39
N ASN A 24 2.93 13.08 1.35
CA ASN A 24 3.58 13.44 0.09
C ASN A 24 4.09 12.20 -0.68
N VAL A 25 4.63 11.22 0.03
CA VAL A 25 5.06 9.94 -0.55
C VAL A 25 3.87 9.15 -1.09
N GLN A 26 2.76 9.09 -0.34
CA GLN A 26 1.53 8.47 -0.80
C GLN A 26 1.03 9.10 -2.10
N ASP A 27 0.84 10.42 -2.10
CA ASP A 27 0.32 11.15 -3.25
C ASP A 27 1.19 10.94 -4.49
N LYS A 28 2.52 10.96 -4.31
CA LYS A 28 3.43 10.73 -5.43
C LYS A 28 3.33 9.30 -5.97
N LYS A 29 3.19 8.31 -5.10
CA LYS A 29 3.05 6.89 -5.48
C LYS A 29 1.72 6.63 -6.19
N GLU A 30 0.63 7.22 -5.72
CA GLU A 30 -0.66 7.17 -6.39
C GLU A 30 -0.64 7.85 -7.75
N GLN A 31 0.05 8.98 -7.90
CA GLN A 31 0.25 9.63 -9.19
C GLN A 31 0.97 8.68 -10.18
N ILE A 32 2.10 8.08 -9.76
CA ILE A 32 2.87 7.14 -10.58
C ILE A 32 2.02 5.91 -10.97
N SER A 33 1.19 5.43 -10.05
CA SER A 33 0.26 4.33 -10.29
C SER A 33 -0.74 4.66 -11.40
N LYS A 34 -1.33 5.87 -11.37
CA LYS A 34 -2.29 6.33 -12.39
C LYS A 34 -1.67 6.55 -13.77
N ASP A 35 -0.40 6.95 -13.82
CA ASP A 35 0.32 7.16 -15.08
C ASP A 35 0.64 5.83 -15.80
N LYS A 36 0.77 4.73 -15.06
CA LYS A 36 1.03 3.38 -15.58
C LYS A 36 -0.28 2.63 -15.75
N LYS A 37 -0.75 2.46 -17.00
CA LYS A 37 -2.13 1.99 -17.30
C LYS A 37 -2.32 0.50 -17.55
N SER A 38 -1.26 -0.29 -17.78
CA SER A 38 -1.40 -1.73 -18.05
C SER A 38 -0.12 -2.52 -17.77
N ASN A 39 -0.25 -3.85 -17.71
CA ASN A 39 0.85 -4.80 -17.51
C ASN A 39 1.68 -4.48 -16.25
N ARG A 40 1.02 -4.40 -15.09
CA ARG A 40 1.60 -3.82 -13.87
C ARG A 40 1.86 -4.90 -12.82
N ILE A 41 2.92 -4.67 -12.04
CA ILE A 41 3.15 -5.39 -10.77
C ILE A 41 3.07 -4.36 -9.66
N ILE A 42 2.14 -4.54 -8.73
CA ILE A 42 1.97 -3.66 -7.58
C ILE A 42 2.57 -4.33 -6.35
N PHE A 43 3.46 -3.62 -5.67
CA PHE A 43 4.05 -4.04 -4.41
C PHE A 43 3.36 -3.33 -3.25
N LEU A 44 2.81 -4.09 -2.31
CA LEU A 44 2.32 -3.60 -1.03
C LEU A 44 3.19 -4.19 0.09
N ALA A 45 3.71 -3.31 0.94
CA ALA A 45 4.63 -3.70 2.00
C ALA A 45 4.75 -2.61 3.09
N GLY A 46 5.41 -2.96 4.18
CA GLY A 46 5.89 -2.01 5.18
C GLY A 46 7.19 -1.31 4.78
N SER A 47 7.98 -0.93 5.78
CA SER A 47 9.26 -0.22 5.60
C SER A 47 10.27 -0.97 4.73
N ASN A 48 10.26 -2.31 4.75
CA ASN A 48 11.07 -3.17 3.88
C ASN A 48 10.85 -2.86 2.39
N GLY A 49 9.59 -2.72 1.96
CA GLY A 49 9.30 -2.35 0.58
C GLY A 49 9.43 -0.85 0.33
N LEU A 50 9.18 -0.01 1.34
CA LEU A 50 9.31 1.44 1.21
C LEU A 50 10.75 1.86 0.86
N PHE A 51 11.73 1.26 1.54
CA PHE A 51 13.15 1.61 1.37
C PHE A 51 13.95 0.61 0.53
N GLY A 52 13.50 -0.64 0.43
CA GLY A 52 14.27 -1.72 -0.22
C GLY A 52 13.90 -2.02 -1.66
N LEU A 53 12.75 -1.55 -2.17
CA LEU A 53 12.30 -1.87 -3.54
C LEU A 53 12.70 -0.79 -4.55
N ASN A 54 13.47 -1.20 -5.55
CA ASN A 54 13.72 -0.39 -6.74
C ASN A 54 12.82 -0.85 -7.90
N SER A 55 11.74 -0.08 -8.15
CA SER A 55 10.77 -0.41 -9.21
C SER A 55 11.37 -0.36 -10.61
N ASN A 56 12.43 0.42 -10.87
CA ASN A 56 13.04 0.48 -12.21
C ASN A 56 13.76 -0.83 -12.53
N ILE A 57 14.52 -1.38 -11.58
CA ILE A 57 15.20 -2.68 -11.74
C ILE A 57 14.18 -3.79 -11.99
N ILE A 58 13.13 -3.85 -11.17
CA ILE A 58 12.07 -4.85 -11.31
C ILE A 58 11.37 -4.71 -12.66
N SER A 59 11.07 -3.48 -13.08
CA SER A 59 10.41 -3.25 -14.37
C SER A 59 11.26 -3.73 -15.54
N ASN A 60 12.57 -3.50 -15.48
CA ASN A 60 13.51 -3.93 -16.52
C ASN A 60 13.62 -5.47 -16.59
N ILE A 61 13.64 -6.15 -15.44
CA ILE A 61 13.78 -7.62 -15.40
C ILE A 61 12.49 -8.32 -15.82
N THR A 62 11.34 -7.79 -15.41
CA THR A 62 10.05 -8.45 -15.60
C THR A 62 9.32 -8.02 -16.86
N GLU A 63 9.79 -6.95 -17.51
CA GLU A 63 9.10 -6.26 -18.61
C GLU A 63 7.67 -5.83 -18.22
N LYS A 64 7.44 -5.58 -16.93
CA LYS A 64 6.17 -5.11 -16.36
C LYS A 64 6.35 -3.77 -15.66
N ASN A 65 5.29 -2.98 -15.62
CA ASN A 65 5.27 -1.71 -14.92
C ASN A 65 5.23 -1.95 -13.40
N ALA A 66 6.40 -1.94 -12.73
CA ALA A 66 6.44 -2.08 -11.29
C ALA A 66 5.98 -0.78 -10.60
N ILE A 67 5.08 -0.92 -9.64
CA ILE A 67 4.49 0.16 -8.84
C ILE A 67 4.74 -0.18 -7.37
N ASN A 68 5.41 0.70 -6.64
CA ASN A 68 5.69 0.54 -5.22
C ASN A 68 4.67 1.34 -4.39
N LEU A 69 3.66 0.67 -3.85
CA LEU A 69 2.69 1.21 -2.89
C LEU A 69 3.06 0.87 -1.43
N ALA A 70 4.29 0.44 -1.17
CA ALA A 70 4.74 0.19 0.19
C ALA A 70 4.74 1.49 1.02
N MET A 71 4.35 1.40 2.28
CA MET A 71 4.22 2.55 3.18
C MET A 71 4.86 2.24 4.53
N HIS A 72 4.81 3.20 5.45
CA HIS A 72 5.32 3.02 6.81
C HIS A 72 4.55 1.90 7.53
N ALA A 73 5.27 0.99 8.19
CA ALA A 73 4.71 -0.26 8.72
C ALA A 73 3.78 -0.08 9.95
N SER A 74 3.65 1.13 10.48
CA SER A 74 2.70 1.45 11.56
C SER A 74 1.27 1.65 11.08
N LEU A 75 1.03 1.63 9.77
CA LEU A 75 -0.30 1.78 9.18
C LEU A 75 -1.06 0.45 9.22
N ASP A 76 -2.37 0.54 9.46
CA ASP A 76 -3.24 -0.61 9.59
C ASP A 76 -3.44 -1.35 8.25
N ILE A 77 -3.69 -2.67 8.33
CA ILE A 77 -3.98 -3.51 7.17
C ILE A 77 -5.15 -2.98 6.33
N SER A 78 -6.17 -2.40 6.96
CA SER A 78 -7.31 -1.77 6.27
C SER A 78 -6.89 -0.55 5.43
N TYR A 79 -5.89 0.21 5.88
CA TYR A 79 -5.35 1.33 5.12
C TYR A 79 -4.62 0.84 3.87
N TYR A 80 -3.84 -0.24 3.99
CA TYR A 80 -3.21 -0.88 2.84
C TYR A 80 -4.23 -1.44 1.85
N ARG A 81 -5.32 -2.04 2.35
CA ARG A 81 -6.44 -2.48 1.52
C ARG A 81 -7.06 -1.30 0.76
N MET A 82 -7.36 -0.20 1.44
CA MET A 82 -7.88 1.03 0.81
C MET A 82 -6.92 1.55 -0.27
N LEU A 83 -5.62 1.59 0.03
CA LEU A 83 -4.60 2.04 -0.93
C LEU A 83 -4.56 1.14 -2.16
N LEU A 84 -4.67 -0.17 -1.98
CA LEU A 84 -4.71 -1.12 -3.08
C LEU A 84 -6.00 -0.97 -3.91
N GLU A 85 -7.17 -0.95 -3.27
CA GLU A 85 -8.47 -0.80 -3.94
C GLU A 85 -8.54 0.47 -4.79
N LYS A 86 -7.93 1.56 -4.32
CA LYS A 86 -7.87 2.84 -5.05
C LYS A 86 -6.96 2.80 -6.29
N ASN A 87 -6.01 1.87 -6.35
CA ASN A 87 -4.93 1.86 -7.34
C ASN A 87 -4.93 0.64 -8.26
N ILE A 88 -5.55 -0.46 -7.88
CA ILE A 88 -5.58 -1.71 -8.64
C ILE A 88 -6.45 -1.60 -9.88
N THR A 89 -6.05 -2.27 -10.94
CA THR A 89 -6.80 -2.45 -12.19
C THR A 89 -6.77 -3.91 -12.62
N ASP A 90 -7.70 -4.30 -13.48
CA ASP A 90 -7.75 -5.66 -14.01
C ASP A 90 -6.45 -6.06 -14.70
N GLY A 91 -5.98 -7.27 -14.40
CA GLY A 91 -4.74 -7.82 -14.94
C GLY A 91 -3.47 -7.44 -14.16
N ASP A 92 -3.58 -6.70 -13.05
CA ASP A 92 -2.45 -6.45 -12.17
C ASP A 92 -2.02 -7.70 -11.39
N ILE A 93 -0.72 -7.81 -11.18
CA ILE A 93 -0.13 -8.77 -10.24
C ILE A 93 0.16 -8.03 -8.94
N VAL A 94 -0.33 -8.52 -7.80
CA VAL A 94 -0.06 -7.89 -6.50
C VAL A 94 0.89 -8.76 -5.68
N ILE A 95 1.98 -8.16 -5.22
CA ILE A 95 2.96 -8.80 -4.36
C ILE A 95 2.86 -8.16 -2.98
N LEU A 96 2.45 -8.96 -2.00
CA LEU A 96 2.38 -8.57 -0.60
C LEU A 96 3.67 -9.01 0.12
N LEU A 97 4.44 -8.03 0.61
CA LEU A 97 5.68 -8.27 1.34
C LEU A 97 5.49 -7.89 2.82
N TRP A 98 4.73 -8.70 3.54
CA TRP A 98 4.45 -8.49 4.96
C TRP A 98 5.46 -9.22 5.86
N ASN A 99 5.66 -8.72 7.09
CA ASN A 99 6.34 -9.45 8.16
C ASN A 99 5.40 -10.46 8.86
N MET A 100 5.93 -11.56 9.38
CA MET A 100 5.18 -12.76 9.84
C MET A 100 4.07 -12.59 10.91
N ASN A 101 3.81 -11.40 11.46
CA ASN A 101 2.92 -11.24 12.62
C ASN A 101 1.45 -10.89 12.32
N ILE A 102 1.04 -10.68 11.06
CA ILE A 102 -0.32 -10.17 10.73
C ILE A 102 -1.13 -11.14 9.83
N ILE A 103 -0.57 -12.30 9.47
CA ILE A 103 -1.16 -13.24 8.48
C ILE A 103 -2.45 -13.94 9.00
N SER A 104 -2.90 -13.68 10.23
CA SER A 104 -4.18 -14.19 10.71
C SER A 104 -5.39 -13.47 10.10
N GLU A 105 -5.22 -12.26 9.55
CA GLU A 105 -6.29 -11.53 8.88
C GLU A 105 -6.23 -11.73 7.37
N LYS A 106 -7.19 -12.49 6.84
CA LYS A 106 -7.40 -12.61 5.39
C LYS A 106 -7.87 -11.24 4.89
N MET A 107 -7.15 -10.62 3.95
CA MET A 107 -7.65 -9.49 3.19
C MET A 107 -8.59 -10.01 2.08
N PRO A 108 -9.92 -9.86 2.17
CA PRO A 108 -10.80 -10.13 1.05
C PRO A 108 -10.64 -8.99 0.03
N ILE A 109 -10.21 -9.31 -1.20
CA ILE A 109 -10.10 -8.34 -2.29
C ILE A 109 -10.97 -8.84 -3.44
N GLN A 110 -11.89 -8.01 -3.93
CA GLN A 110 -12.82 -8.32 -5.01
C GLN A 110 -12.19 -8.00 -6.37
N SER A 111 -11.34 -8.89 -6.90
CA SER A 111 -10.96 -9.00 -8.32
C SER A 111 -9.95 -10.13 -8.51
N GLY A 112 -9.71 -10.56 -9.76
CA GLY A 112 -8.85 -11.70 -10.16
C GLY A 112 -7.37 -11.53 -9.81
N LEU A 113 -7.09 -11.47 -8.51
CA LEU A 113 -5.86 -11.05 -7.89
C LEU A 113 -4.97 -12.25 -7.59
N LEU A 114 -3.78 -12.27 -8.19
CA LEU A 114 -2.70 -13.16 -7.76
C LEU A 114 -1.92 -12.46 -6.64
N ILE A 115 -2.05 -12.97 -5.41
CA ILE A 115 -1.25 -12.57 -4.25
C ILE A 115 -0.09 -13.55 -4.09
N ILE A 116 1.13 -13.05 -4.29
CA ILE A 116 2.35 -13.82 -4.00
C ILE A 116 2.92 -13.35 -2.66
N CYS A 117 2.75 -14.15 -1.61
CA CYS A 117 3.45 -13.96 -0.33
C CYS A 117 4.79 -14.71 -0.37
N LEU A 118 5.91 -13.98 -0.33
CA LEU A 118 7.25 -14.55 -0.49
C LEU A 118 7.75 -15.42 0.68
N HIS A 119 6.98 -15.59 1.76
CA HIS A 119 7.37 -16.44 2.90
C HIS A 119 6.34 -17.51 3.30
N GLY A 120 5.56 -18.01 2.34
CA GLY A 120 4.72 -19.19 2.51
C GLY A 120 3.24 -18.88 2.44
N VAL A 121 2.55 -19.59 1.54
CA VAL A 121 1.15 -19.44 1.10
C VAL A 121 0.97 -18.38 -0.01
N VAL A 122 1.08 -18.87 -1.25
CA VAL A 122 0.50 -18.21 -2.43
C VAL A 122 -1.01 -18.40 -2.35
N SER A 123 -1.78 -17.31 -2.37
CA SER A 123 -3.24 -17.37 -2.51
C SER A 123 -3.62 -16.65 -3.78
N THR A 124 -4.01 -17.40 -4.80
CA THR A 124 -4.72 -16.87 -5.96
C THR A 124 -6.18 -16.68 -5.58
N TYR A 125 -6.67 -15.44 -5.54
CA TYR A 125 -8.10 -15.19 -5.49
C TYR A 125 -8.62 -15.14 -6.92
N HIS A 126 -9.28 -16.22 -7.35
CA HIS A 126 -10.16 -16.20 -8.52
C HIS A 126 -11.59 -16.03 -8.01
N GLY A 127 -12.05 -14.78 -7.94
CA GLY A 127 -13.47 -14.51 -7.82
C GLY A 127 -14.17 -14.90 -9.11
N TYR A 128 -14.88 -16.02 -9.11
CA TYR A 128 -15.90 -16.28 -10.12
C TYR A 128 -17.13 -15.43 -9.78
N LEU A 129 -17.63 -14.73 -10.79
CA LEU A 129 -18.88 -13.95 -10.77
C LEU A 129 -20.05 -14.75 -10.19
#